data_AF-A0A9X4M8G7-F1
#
_entry.id   AF-A0A9X4M8G7-F1
#
_cell.length_a   1.000
_cell.length_b   1.000
_cell.length_c   1.000
_cell.angle_alpha   90.00
_cell.angle_beta   90.00
_cell.angle_gamma   90.00
#
_symmetry.space_group_name_H-M   'P 1'
#
loop_
_entity.id
_entity.type
_entity.pdbx_description
1 polymer ?
#
loop_
_entity_poly.entity_id
_entity_poly.type
_entity_poly.pdbx_seq_one_letter_code
_entity_poly.pdbx_strand_id
1 'polypeptide(L)' 'MNVSDKLRSLTYSLDIQMVGVYFWCGNFVIQFGGTEVDDEPFYYPFVVPTFIGFGFVLPNYFSWHTPFDQLKNIIV' A
#
# COMPACT_ATOMS: atom_id res chain seq x y z
N MET A 1 4.67 -7.26 15.21
CA MET A 1 3.44 -6.51 14.86
C MET A 1 2.73 -7.34 13.81
N ASN A 2 1.52 -7.87 14.07
CA ASN A 2 0.81 -8.62 13.04
C ASN A 2 0.40 -7.65 11.93
N VAL A 3 0.97 -7.82 10.74
CA VAL A 3 0.65 -7.01 9.56
C VAL A 3 -0.64 -7.54 8.95
N SER A 4 -1.59 -6.65 8.67
CA SER A 4 -2.85 -7.05 8.03
C SER A 4 -2.71 -7.13 6.50
N ASP A 5 -3.42 -8.08 5.87
CA ASP A 5 -3.49 -8.17 4.40
C ASP A 5 -4.11 -6.93 3.76
N LYS A 6 -4.91 -6.16 4.51
CA LYS A 6 -5.43 -4.87 4.05
C LYS A 6 -4.31 -3.84 3.87
N LEU A 7 -3.36 -3.78 4.81
CA LEU A 7 -2.21 -2.89 4.70
C LEU A 7 -1.28 -3.32 3.56
N ARG A 8 -1.12 -4.63 3.37
CA ARG A 8 -0.39 -5.19 2.22
C ARG A 8 -1.07 -4.87 0.90
N SER A 9 -2.38 -5.06 0.78
CA SER A 9 -3.16 -4.76 -0.43
C SER A 9 -3.11 -3.28 -0.81
N LEU A 10 -3.21 -2.39 0.19
CA LEU A 10 -3.04 -0.96 -0.02
C LEU A 10 -1.62 -0.64 -0.51
N THR A 11 -0.60 -1.22 0.13
CA THR A 11 0.80 -0.98 -0.24
C THR A 11 1.07 -1.48 -1.65
N TYR A 12 0.62 -2.70 -1.95
CA TYR A 12 0.71 -3.30 -3.27
C TYR A 12 0.05 -2.39 -4.32
N SER A 13 -1.18 -1.94 -4.07
CA SER A 13 -1.91 -1.03 -4.97
C SER A 13 -1.18 0.28 -5.21
N LEU A 14 -0.53 0.86 -4.20
CA LEU A 14 0.31 2.05 -4.35
C LEU A 14 1.55 1.77 -5.20
N ASP A 15 2.23 0.65 -4.95
CA ASP A 15 3.47 0.24 -5.63
C ASP A 15 3.25 -0.03 -7.12
N ILE A 16 2.18 -0.76 -7.45
CA ILE A 16 1.78 -1.02 -8.85
C ILE A 16 0.97 0.11 -9.48
N GLN A 17 0.86 1.27 -8.80
CA GLN A 17 0.17 2.47 -9.28
C GLN A 17 -1.28 2.23 -9.74
N MET A 18 -2.03 1.44 -8.99
CA MET A 18 -3.46 1.24 -9.26
C MET A 18 -4.26 2.47 -8.88
N VAL A 19 -5.19 2.87 -9.73
CA VAL A 19 -6.06 4.03 -9.48
C VAL A 19 -6.84 3.82 -8.17
N GLY A 20 -6.74 4.78 -7.27
CA GLY A 20 -7.41 4.73 -5.98
C GLY A 20 -7.01 5.82 -5.01
N VAL A 21 -7.73 5.89 -3.91
CA VAL A 21 -7.43 6.74 -2.76
C VAL A 21 -7.19 5.83 -1.55
N TYR A 22 -6.09 6.06 -0.87
CA TYR A 22 -5.51 5.17 0.12
C TYR A 22 -5.25 5.94 1.41
N PHE A 23 -5.69 5.40 2.54
CA PHE A 23 -5.37 5.92 3.87
C PHE A 23 -5.02 4.76 4.79
N TRP A 24 -3.99 4.96 5.63
CA TRP A 24 -3.56 3.99 6.62
C TRP A 24 -3.27 4.66 7.97
N CYS A 25 -3.58 3.93 9.04
CA CYS A 25 -3.20 4.26 10.42
C CYS A 25 -2.98 2.94 11.18
N GLY A 26 -1.72 2.48 11.25
CA GLY A 26 -1.38 1.12 11.65
C GLY A 26 -2.05 0.10 10.72
N ASN A 27 -2.84 -0.81 11.28
CA ASN A 27 -3.62 -1.79 10.51
C ASN A 27 -5.00 -1.30 10.07
N PHE A 28 -5.41 -0.09 10.48
CA PHE A 28 -6.63 0.51 9.98
C PHE A 28 -6.37 1.07 8.58
N VAL A 29 -7.16 0.62 7.61
CA VAL A 29 -6.98 0.92 6.19
C VAL A 29 -8.30 1.32 5.57
N ILE A 30 -8.26 2.40 4.79
CA ILE A 30 -9.33 2.80 3.88
C ILE A 30 -8.74 2.77 2.47
N GLN A 31 -9.34 1.99 1.59
CA GLN A 31 -8.94 1.84 0.21
C GLN A 31 -10.18 1.96 -0.67
N PHE A 32 -10.22 3.00 -1.51
CA PHE A 32 -11.22 3.19 -2.55
C PHE A 32 -10.54 2.99 -3.90
N GLY A 33 -10.89 1.93 -4.63
CA GLY A 33 -10.13 1.48 -5.81
C GLY A 33 -8.99 0.53 -5.43
N GLY A 34 -7.91 0.55 -6.20
CA GLY A 34 -6.80 -0.38 -6.02
C GLY A 34 -7.18 -1.83 -6.34
N THR A 35 -6.40 -2.76 -5.81
CA THR A 35 -6.63 -4.21 -5.90
C THR A 35 -6.25 -4.89 -4.59
N GLU A 36 -6.71 -6.12 -4.41
CA GLU A 36 -6.19 -7.01 -3.37
C GLU A 36 -4.76 -7.42 -3.72
N VAL A 37 -3.96 -7.71 -2.70
CA VAL A 37 -2.59 -8.21 -2.88
C VAL A 37 -2.62 -9.55 -3.64
N ASP A 38 -1.80 -9.66 -4.67
CA ASP A 38 -1.57 -10.90 -5.39
C ASP A 38 -0.28 -11.55 -4.89
N ASP A 39 -0.39 -12.75 -4.35
CA ASP A 39 0.73 -13.55 -3.82
C ASP A 39 1.15 -14.67 -4.80
N GLU A 40 0.64 -14.65 -6.05
CA GLU A 40 1.01 -15.59 -7.09
C GLU A 40 1.89 -14.94 -8.18
N PRO A 41 3.00 -15.59 -8.60
CA PRO A 41 3.59 -16.81 -8.04
C PRO A 41 4.45 -16.55 -6.78
N PHE A 42 4.62 -15.30 -6.36
CA PHE A 42 5.49 -14.92 -5.24
C PHE A 42 4.76 -14.02 -4.25
N TYR A 43 4.99 -14.28 -2.96
CA TYR A 43 4.47 -13.46 -1.88
C TYR A 43 4.99 -12.03 -1.94
N TYR A 44 4.09 -11.04 -1.86
CA TYR A 44 4.45 -9.62 -1.81
C TYR A 44 4.84 -9.17 -0.38
N PRO A 45 6.13 -8.89 -0.10
CA PRO A 45 6.63 -8.78 1.28
C PRO A 45 6.77 -7.33 1.76
N PHE A 46 5.97 -6.40 1.25
CA PHE A 46 6.14 -4.97 1.54
C PHE A 46 4.91 -4.33 2.18
N VAL A 47 5.18 -3.35 3.04
CA VAL A 47 4.18 -2.40 3.57
C VAL A 47 4.72 -0.98 3.56
N VAL A 48 3.81 0.00 3.53
CA VAL A 48 4.17 1.40 3.82
C VAL A 48 4.91 1.52 5.16
N PRO A 49 6.00 2.31 5.24
CA PRO A 49 6.85 2.36 6.43
C PRO A 49 6.32 3.27 7.53
N THR A 50 5.39 4.17 7.23
CA THR A 50 4.86 5.14 8.18
C THR A 50 3.68 4.57 8.97
N PHE A 51 3.57 4.94 10.25
CA PHE A 51 2.43 4.53 11.07
C PHE A 51 1.11 5.11 10.56
N ILE A 52 1.11 6.37 10.12
CA ILE A 52 -0.06 7.05 9.54
C ILE A 52 0.34 7.65 8.20
N GLY A 53 -0.60 7.67 7.26
CA GLY A 53 -0.44 8.38 6.01
C GLY A 53 -1.62 8.20 5.08
N PHE A 54 -1.51 8.88 3.94
CA PHE A 54 -2.43 8.78 2.83
C PHE A 54 -1.66 8.82 1.50
N GLY A 55 -2.30 8.35 0.45
CA GLY A 55 -1.83 8.47 -0.91
C GLY A 55 -2.97 8.32 -1.89
N PHE A 56 -2.70 8.62 -3.14
CA PHE A 56 -3.64 8.43 -4.22
C PHE A 56 -2.88 8.13 -5.51
N VAL A 57 -3.59 7.47 -6.41
CA VAL A 57 -3.23 7.36 -7.81
C VAL A 57 -4.48 7.74 -8.60
N LEU A 58 -4.34 8.76 -9.43
CA LEU A 58 -5.35 9.19 -10.37
C LEU A 58 -5.05 8.56 -11.74
N PRO A 59 -6.02 8.57 -12.67
CA PRO A 59 -5.76 8.17 -14.06
C PRO A 59 -4.57 8.92 -14.66
N ASN A 60 -3.89 8.27 -15.62
CA ASN A 60 -2.67 8.77 -16.27
C ASN A 60 -1.44 8.85 -15.33
N TYR A 61 -1.32 7.91 -14.38
CA TYR A 61 -0.15 7.74 -13.50
C TYR A 61 0.17 8.94 -12.61
N PHE A 62 -0.78 9.87 -12.43
CA PHE A 62 -0.61 10.96 -11.49
C PHE A 62 -0.80 10.42 -10.07
N SER A 63 0.29 10.29 -9.32
CA SER A 63 0.29 9.70 -7.98
C SER A 63 1.00 10.58 -6.97
N TRP A 64 0.58 10.46 -5.72
CA TRP A 64 1.24 11.08 -4.58
C TRP A 64 0.98 10.22 -3.35
N HIS A 65 1.94 10.18 -2.42
CA HIS A 65 1.76 9.56 -1.12
C HIS A 65 2.51 10.33 -0.04
N THR A 66 2.15 10.06 1.21
CA THR A 66 2.88 10.55 2.38
C THR A 66 4.37 10.21 2.21
N PRO A 67 5.28 11.18 2.39
CA PRO A 67 6.69 10.97 2.05
C PRO A 67 7.34 9.80 2.79
N PHE A 68 8.01 8.94 2.03
CA PHE A 68 8.95 7.91 2.49
C PHE A 68 9.88 7.52 1.33
N ASP A 69 11.10 7.06 1.65
CA ASP A 69 12.11 6.75 0.62
C ASP A 69 11.96 5.33 0.05
N GLN A 70 11.57 4.37 0.89
CA GLN A 70 11.47 2.95 0.55
C GLN A 70 10.34 2.27 1.30
N LEU A 71 9.73 1.27 0.67
CA LEU A 71 8.76 0.39 1.34
C LEU A 71 9.46 -0.48 2.39
N LYS A 72 8.75 -0.79 3.46
CA LYS A 72 9.25 -1.64 4.54
C LYS A 72 9.05 -3.11 4.20
N ASN A 73 10.12 -3.88 4.18
CA ASN A 73 10.06 -5.34 4.09
C ASN A 73 9.56 -5.93 5.43
N ILE A 74 8.67 -6.92 5.38
CA ILE A 74 8.11 -7.59 6.58
C ILE A 74 8.75 -8.94 6.91
N ILE A 75 9.62 -9.47 6.03
CA ILE A 75 10.31 -10.75 6.19
C ILE A 75 11.73 -10.58 6.74
N VAL A 76 12.26 -9.35 6.74
CA VAL A 76 13.62 -9.00 7.21
C VAL A 76 13.56 -8.21 8.52
#